data_AF-A0A2D7SE80-F1
#
_entry.id   AF-A0A2D7SE80-F1
#
_cell.length_a   1.000
_cell.length_b   1.000
_cell.length_c   1.000
_cell.angle_alpha   90.00
_cell.angle_beta   90.00
_cell.angle_gamma   90.00
#
_symmetry.space_group_name_H-M   'P 1'
#
loop_
_entity.id
_entity.type
_entity.pdbx_description
1 polymer ?
#
loop_
_entity_poly.entity_id
_entity_poly.type
_entity_poly.pdbx_seq_one_letter_code
_entity_poly.pdbx_strand_id
1 'polypeptide(L)'
;MKILNFLKNKLKIIIISLSVVISTAAIIGAGYHFIPRYFDAKQEDRDSSRKCKSYRALAEIAYGLYKADPEGTEWQEKFEEAQKRQAQHKCTTVISISQ
;
A
#
# COMPACT_ATOMS: atom_id res chain seq x y z
N MET A 1 17.22 -27.09 -49.58
CA MET A 1 17.72 -27.04 -48.18
C MET A 1 17.80 -25.64 -47.55
N LYS A 2 18.29 -24.59 -48.23
CA LYS A 2 18.44 -23.24 -47.64
C LYS A 2 17.13 -22.60 -47.13
N ILE A 3 16.03 -22.73 -47.88
CA ILE A 3 14.72 -22.13 -47.53
C ILE A 3 14.11 -22.76 -46.27
N LEU A 4 14.25 -24.08 -46.12
CA LEU A 4 13.74 -24.81 -44.95
C LEU A 4 14.47 -24.40 -43.66
N ASN A 5 15.79 -24.21 -43.74
CA ASN A 5 16.60 -23.74 -42.61
C ASN A 5 16.30 -22.27 -42.25
N PHE A 6 16.00 -21.43 -43.24
CA PHE A 6 15.59 -20.04 -43.01
C PHE A 6 14.24 -19.95 -42.27
N LEU A 7 13.24 -20.72 -42.71
CA LEU A 7 11.93 -20.81 -42.05
C LEU A 7 12.04 -21.35 -40.62
N LYS A 8 12.84 -22.40 -40.39
CA LYS A 8 13.13 -22.91 -39.04
C LYS A 8 13.77 -21.87 -38.13
N ASN A 9 14.71 -21.07 -38.63
CA ASN A 9 15.35 -20.02 -37.84
C ASN A 9 14.39 -18.88 -37.50
N LYS A 10 13.53 -18.47 -38.44
CA LYS A 10 12.48 -17.47 -38.16
C LYS A 10 11.47 -17.97 -37.12
N LEU A 11 11.03 -19.23 -37.23
CA LEU A 11 10.13 -19.85 -36.27
C LEU A 11 10.74 -19.93 -34.86
N LYS A 12 12.02 -20.31 -34.76
CA LYS A 12 12.75 -20.32 -33.48
C LYS A 12 12.79 -18.95 -32.82
N ILE A 13 13.07 -17.89 -33.59
CA ILE A 13 13.09 -16.52 -33.08
C ILE A 13 11.71 -16.12 -32.56
N ILE A 14 10.64 -16.45 -33.30
CA ILE A 14 9.26 -16.18 -32.88
C ILE A 14 8.94 -16.89 -31.56
N ILE A 15 9.28 -18.19 -31.44
CA ILE A 15 9.05 -18.96 -30.21
C ILE A 15 9.79 -18.36 -29.02
N ILE A 16 11.07 -18.00 -29.19
CA ILE A 16 11.86 -17.35 -28.13
C ILE A 16 11.20 -16.03 -27.72
N SER A 17 10.82 -15.19 -28.68
CA SER A 17 10.18 -13.91 -28.38
C SER A 17 8.86 -14.08 -27.61
N LEU A 18 8.01 -15.03 -28.02
CA LEU A 18 6.77 -15.37 -27.33
C LEU A 18 7.02 -15.85 -25.90
N SER A 19 8.01 -16.73 -25.70
CA SER A 19 8.36 -17.25 -24.38
C SER A 19 8.80 -16.14 -23.42
N VAL A 20 9.55 -15.15 -23.92
CA VAL A 20 9.99 -13.99 -23.14
C VAL A 20 8.81 -13.09 -22.79
N VAL A 21 7.91 -12.84 -23.73
CA VAL A 21 6.71 -12.01 -23.49
C VAL A 21 5.80 -12.65 -22.47
N ILE A 22 5.52 -13.96 -22.60
CA ILE A 22 4.68 -14.71 -21.65
C ILE A 22 5.31 -14.71 -20.25
N SER A 23 6.62 -14.96 -20.16
CA SER A 23 7.33 -14.97 -18.88
C SER A 23 7.25 -13.59 -18.20
N THR A 24 7.46 -12.52 -18.96
CA THR A 24 7.36 -11.15 -18.44
C THR A 24 5.94 -10.84 -17.96
N ALA A 25 4.92 -11.20 -18.74
CA ALA A 25 3.53 -10.99 -18.37
C ALA A 25 3.14 -11.76 -17.10
N ALA A 26 3.63 -13.00 -16.94
CA ALA A 26 3.40 -13.81 -15.75
C ALA A 26 4.01 -13.17 -14.50
N ILE A 27 5.24 -12.63 -14.59
CA ILE A 27 5.91 -11.95 -13.47
C ILE A 27 5.15 -10.69 -13.09
N ILE A 28 4.73 -9.88 -14.06
CA ILE A 28 3.95 -8.66 -13.82
C ILE A 28 2.60 -9.01 -13.17
N GLY A 29 1.90 -10.03 -13.69
CA GLY A 29 0.62 -10.48 -13.13
C GLY A 29 0.76 -10.99 -11.69
N ALA A 30 1.80 -11.78 -11.41
CA ALA A 30 2.11 -12.22 -10.06
C ALA A 30 2.42 -11.02 -9.15
N GLY A 31 3.26 -10.08 -9.61
CA GLY A 31 3.58 -8.86 -8.87
C GLY A 31 2.32 -8.06 -8.52
N TYR A 32 1.44 -7.83 -9.49
CA TYR A 32 0.18 -7.12 -9.30
C TYR A 32 -0.73 -7.80 -8.26
N HIS A 33 -0.70 -9.13 -8.16
CA HIS A 33 -1.54 -9.87 -7.22
C HIS A 33 -0.94 -9.97 -5.80
N PHE A 34 0.37 -10.27 -5.70
CA PHE A 34 1.00 -10.59 -4.42
C PHE A 34 1.56 -9.36 -3.70
N ILE A 35 2.06 -8.36 -4.44
CA ILE A 35 2.71 -7.19 -3.84
C ILE A 35 1.72 -6.38 -2.99
N PRO A 36 0.49 -6.05 -3.46
CA PRO A 36 -0.47 -5.31 -2.64
C PRO A 36 -0.83 -6.07 -1.35
N ARG A 37 -1.17 -7.36 -1.46
CA ARG A 37 -1.51 -8.20 -0.31
C ARG A 37 -0.40 -8.26 0.74
N TYR A 38 0.85 -8.34 0.30
CA TYR A 38 1.99 -8.31 1.21
C TYR A 38 2.07 -6.98 1.95
N PHE A 39 1.87 -5.84 1.26
CA PHE A 39 1.87 -4.54 1.89
C PHE A 39 0.69 -4.33 2.84
N ASP A 40 -0.49 -4.82 2.48
CA ASP A 40 -1.70 -4.77 3.31
C ASP A 40 -1.50 -5.55 4.61
N ALA A 41 -1.05 -6.79 4.54
CA ALA A 41 -0.75 -7.60 5.74
C ALA A 41 0.32 -6.94 6.61
N LYS A 42 1.33 -6.33 6.00
CA LYS A 42 2.38 -5.60 6.73
C LYS A 42 1.85 -4.31 7.35
N GLN A 43 0.87 -3.66 6.75
CA GLN A 43 0.20 -2.48 7.31
C GLN A 43 -0.69 -2.89 8.48
N GLU A 44 -1.44 -3.98 8.34
CA GLU A 44 -2.27 -4.55 9.40
C GLU A 44 -1.43 -4.91 10.63
N ASP A 45 -0.29 -5.57 10.45
CA ASP A 45 0.64 -5.87 11.54
C ASP A 45 1.12 -4.61 12.26
N ARG A 46 1.53 -3.56 11.51
CA ARG A 46 1.91 -2.26 12.09
C ARG A 46 0.76 -1.63 12.87
N ASP A 47 -0.43 -1.61 12.28
CA ASP A 47 -1.62 -1.01 12.89
C ASP A 47 -2.07 -1.76 14.14
N SER A 48 -1.79 -3.06 14.21
CA SER A 48 -2.06 -3.90 15.38
C SER A 48 -1.12 -3.61 16.56
N SER A 49 0.01 -2.94 16.30
CA SER A 49 1.00 -2.60 17.32
C SER A 49 0.44 -1.66 18.39
N ARG A 50 0.99 -1.76 19.60
CA ARG A 50 0.61 -0.89 20.73
C ARG A 50 0.75 0.60 20.40
N LYS A 51 1.77 0.97 19.60
CA LYS A 51 2.01 2.37 19.21
C LYS A 51 0.89 2.90 18.32
N CYS A 52 0.57 2.22 17.22
CA CYS A 52 -0.47 2.67 16.29
C CYS A 52 -1.86 2.68 16.95
N LYS A 53 -2.16 1.68 17.80
CA LYS A 53 -3.37 1.69 18.64
C LYS A 53 -3.44 2.92 19.55
N SER A 54 -2.33 3.25 20.23
CA SER A 54 -2.28 4.43 21.11
C SER A 54 -2.45 5.74 20.34
N TYR A 55 -1.93 5.86 19.13
CA TYR A 55 -2.08 7.09 18.34
C TYR A 55 -3.50 7.22 17.76
N ARG A 56 -4.15 6.10 17.43
CA ARG A 56 -5.56 6.09 17.05
C ARG A 56 -6.46 6.52 18.22
N ALA A 57 -6.18 6.03 19.42
CA ALA A 57 -6.87 6.49 20.63
C ALA A 57 -6.65 7.99 20.88
N LEU A 58 -5.47 8.55 20.57
CA LEU A 58 -5.23 9.99 20.66
C LEU A 58 -6.09 10.79 19.67
N ALA A 59 -6.27 10.29 18.44
CA ALA A 59 -7.18 10.89 17.47
C ALA A 59 -8.66 10.78 17.91
N GLU A 60 -9.05 9.68 18.57
CA GLU A 60 -10.39 9.53 19.15
C GLU A 60 -10.63 10.52 20.32
N ILE A 61 -9.61 10.74 21.16
CA ILE A 61 -9.66 11.77 22.20
C ILE A 61 -9.83 13.15 21.58
N ALA A 62 -9.06 13.47 20.53
CA ALA A 62 -9.20 14.71 19.79
C ALA A 62 -10.63 14.88 19.23
N TYR A 63 -11.24 13.81 18.72
CA TYR A 63 -12.63 13.84 18.28
C TYR A 63 -13.63 14.08 19.42
N GLY A 64 -13.40 13.46 20.58
CA GLY A 64 -14.20 13.73 21.78
C GLY A 64 -14.16 15.20 22.19
N LEU A 65 -12.96 15.81 22.14
CA LEU A 65 -12.76 17.23 22.40
C LEU A 65 -13.47 18.11 21.34
N TYR A 66 -13.33 17.78 20.06
CA TYR A 66 -14.01 18.50 18.97
C TYR A 66 -15.53 18.48 19.13
N LYS A 67 -16.11 17.34 19.54
CA LYS A 67 -17.55 17.24 19.81
C LYS A 67 -18.01 18.09 20.98
N ALA A 68 -17.16 18.23 22.01
CA ALA A 68 -17.48 19.01 23.20
C ALA A 68 -17.32 20.51 22.96
N ASP A 69 -16.25 20.91 22.26
CA ASP A 69 -15.93 22.30 21.92
C ASP A 69 -15.30 22.37 20.52
N PRO A 70 -16.11 22.55 19.46
CA PRO A 70 -15.61 22.64 18.09
C PRO A 70 -14.72 23.86 17.83
N GLU A 71 -14.95 24.96 18.55
CA GLU A 71 -14.23 26.24 18.39
C GLU A 71 -12.94 26.27 19.22
N GLY A 72 -12.80 25.36 20.18
CA GLY A 72 -11.59 25.18 20.98
C GLY A 72 -10.39 24.71 20.14
N THR A 73 -9.18 25.03 20.58
CA THR A 73 -7.94 24.63 19.86
C THR A 73 -7.35 23.31 20.37
N GLU A 74 -7.79 22.82 21.52
CA GLU A 74 -7.21 21.63 22.16
C GLU A 74 -7.35 20.37 21.30
N TRP A 75 -8.51 20.21 20.64
CA TRP A 75 -8.70 19.07 19.73
C TRP A 75 -7.77 19.13 18.53
N GLN A 76 -7.45 20.33 18.02
CA GLN A 76 -6.57 20.52 16.86
C GLN A 76 -5.16 20.04 17.20
N GLU A 77 -4.62 20.48 18.34
CA GLU A 77 -3.29 20.09 18.81
C GLU A 77 -3.19 18.58 19.01
N LYS A 78 -4.19 17.95 19.64
CA LYS A 78 -4.21 16.50 19.87
C LYS A 78 -4.31 15.71 18.57
N PHE A 79 -5.10 16.19 17.61
CA PHE A 79 -5.23 15.54 16.31
C PHE A 79 -3.94 15.66 15.50
N GLU A 80 -3.32 16.84 15.45
CA GLU A 80 -2.03 17.03 14.78
C GLU A 80 -0.92 16.16 15.39
N GLU A 81 -0.89 16.06 16.73
CA GLU A 81 0.03 15.16 17.44
C GLU A 81 -0.20 13.70 17.05
N ALA A 82 -1.46 13.26 16.98
CA ALA A 82 -1.81 11.91 16.54
C ALA A 82 -1.34 11.64 15.10
N GLN A 83 -1.63 12.56 14.18
CA GLN A 83 -1.24 12.46 12.77
C GLN A 83 0.28 12.40 12.60
N LYS A 84 1.01 13.28 13.31
CA LYS A 84 2.47 13.29 13.29
C LYS A 84 3.05 11.97 13.76
N ARG A 85 2.53 11.39 14.84
CA ARG A 85 2.99 10.11 15.39
C ARG A 85 2.62 8.94 14.50
N GLN A 86 1.43 8.94 13.90
CA GLN A 86 1.02 7.94 12.92
C GLN A 86 1.94 7.95 11.69
N ALA A 87 2.27 9.14 11.16
CA ALA A 87 3.20 9.30 10.03
C ALA A 87 4.61 8.81 10.39
N GLN A 88 5.14 9.18 11.55
CA GLN A 88 6.46 8.73 12.03
C GLN A 88 6.55 7.20 12.16
N HIS A 89 5.47 6.55 12.58
CA HIS A 89 5.41 5.11 12.77
C HIS A 89 4.81 4.33 11.59
N LYS A 90 4.51 5.01 10.48
CA LYS A 90 3.89 4.40 9.27
C LYS A 90 2.60 3.64 9.59
N CYS A 91 1.84 4.14 10.55
CA CYS A 91 0.50 3.69 10.86
C CYS A 91 -0.46 4.20 9.79
N THR A 92 -1.61 3.55 9.64
CA THR A 92 -2.70 4.12 8.84
C THR A 92 -3.19 5.41 9.50
N THR A 93 -3.13 6.50 8.73
CA THR A 93 -3.48 7.85 9.16
C THR A 93 -4.99 7.98 9.32
N VAL A 94 -5.45 8.64 10.39
CA VAL A 94 -6.88 8.98 10.54
C VAL A 94 -7.13 10.26 9.78
N ILE A 95 -7.88 10.23 8.69
CA ILE A 95 -7.87 11.32 7.69
C ILE A 95 -8.76 12.50 8.11
N SER A 96 -9.73 12.26 8.99
CA SER A 96 -10.60 13.32 9.49
C SER A 96 -11.10 13.04 10.90
N ILE A 97 -11.33 14.11 11.64
CA ILE A 97 -12.01 14.08 12.93
C ILE A 97 -13.52 13.83 12.75
N SER A 98 -14.09 14.06 11.57
CA SER A 98 -15.52 13.87 11.30
C SER A 98 -15.90 12.46 10.81
N GLN A 99 -15.00 11.47 10.90
CA GLN A 99 -15.24 10.11 10.43
C GLN A 99 -15.89 9.22 11.48
#